data_AF-A0AAU8FL33-F1
#
_entry.id   AF-A0AAU8FL33-F1
#
_cell.length_a   1.000
_cell.length_b   1.000
_cell.length_c   1.000
_cell.angle_alpha   90.00
_cell.angle_beta   90.00
_cell.angle_gamma   90.00
#
_symmetry.space_group_name_H-M   'P 1'
#
loop_
_entity.id
_entity.type
_entity.pdbx_description
1 polymer ?
#
loop_
_entity_poly.entity_id
_entity_poly.type
_entity_poly.pdbx_seq_one_letter_code
_entity_poly.pdbx_strand_id
1 'polypeptide(L)'
;MKPRQIPTKKITSQREILKKKMVEVQQRDFPELRTAYVDSKKEALGEQHVAIGLAGERREILKFEGGMFKPEQVQKDFMKNIYGIVSDLRFKKVVYKWSDAPEGHHQYEIRSKEDTEI
;
A
#
# COMPACT_ATOMS: atom_id res chain seq x y z
N MET A 1 -17.65 -45.13 11.87
CA MET A 1 -17.87 -43.72 12.29
C MET A 1 -16.55 -43.16 12.80
N LYS A 2 -16.00 -42.09 12.19
CA LYS A 2 -14.80 -41.41 12.72
C LYS A 2 -15.25 -40.35 13.74
N PRO A 3 -14.72 -40.32 14.97
CA PRO A 3 -15.08 -39.29 15.94
C PRO A 3 -14.51 -37.94 15.50
N ARG A 4 -15.39 -36.91 15.50
CA ARG A 4 -15.01 -35.50 15.34
C ARG A 4 -14.07 -35.11 16.48
N GLN A 5 -12.89 -34.62 16.15
CA GLN A 5 -11.99 -33.98 17.12
C GLN A 5 -12.66 -32.69 17.64
N ILE A 6 -12.83 -32.63 18.96
CA ILE A 6 -13.31 -31.45 19.69
C ILE A 6 -12.13 -30.45 19.73
N PRO A 7 -12.26 -29.21 19.22
CA PRO A 7 -11.23 -28.21 19.44
C PRO A 7 -11.26 -27.83 20.92
N THR A 8 -10.23 -28.21 21.67
CA THR A 8 -10.05 -27.84 23.06
C THR A 8 -9.96 -26.31 23.16
N LYS A 9 -10.83 -25.67 23.95
CA LYS A 9 -10.92 -24.20 24.15
C LYS A 9 -9.57 -23.47 24.26
N LYS A 10 -8.54 -24.15 24.77
CA LYS A 10 -7.15 -23.67 24.94
C LYS A 10 -6.40 -23.45 23.61
N ILE A 11 -6.66 -24.25 22.59
CA ILE A 11 -6.07 -24.08 21.24
C ILE A 11 -6.72 -22.87 20.54
N THR A 12 -8.03 -22.70 20.72
CA THR A 12 -8.77 -21.55 20.18
C THR A 12 -8.27 -20.24 20.78
N SER A 13 -8.04 -20.18 22.09
CA SER A 13 -7.52 -18.95 22.73
C SER A 13 -6.10 -18.59 22.28
N GLN A 14 -5.22 -19.58 22.10
CA GLN A 14 -3.87 -19.34 21.60
C GLN A 14 -3.88 -18.84 20.15
N ARG A 15 -4.77 -19.36 19.30
CA ARG A 15 -4.93 -18.85 17.92
C ARG A 15 -5.36 -17.39 17.88
N GLU A 16 -6.31 -16.99 18.71
CA GLU A 16 -6.77 -15.60 18.74
C GLU A 16 -5.70 -14.64 19.27
N ILE A 17 -4.89 -15.06 20.26
CA ILE A 17 -3.73 -14.28 20.73
C ILE A 17 -2.70 -14.10 19.61
N LEU A 18 -2.39 -15.17 18.86
CA LEU A 18 -1.44 -15.10 17.75
C LEU A 18 -1.94 -14.19 16.63
N LYS A 19 -3.22 -14.29 16.26
CA LYS A 19 -3.83 -13.37 15.28
C LYS A 19 -3.72 -11.92 15.72
N LYS A 20 -4.03 -11.61 16.99
CA LYS A 20 -3.95 -10.26 17.52
C LYS A 20 -2.52 -9.71 17.43
N LYS A 21 -1.53 -10.48 17.89
CA LYS A 21 -0.12 -10.10 17.78
C LYS A 21 0.33 -9.87 16.34
N MET A 22 -0.14 -10.70 15.41
CA MET A 22 0.18 -10.54 14.00
C MET A 22 -0.41 -9.26 13.43
N VAL A 23 -1.66 -8.92 13.77
CA VAL A 23 -2.28 -7.65 13.38
C VAL A 23 -1.51 -6.46 13.94
N GLU A 24 -1.11 -6.50 15.22
CA GLU A 24 -0.30 -5.43 15.84
C GLU A 24 1.02 -5.23 15.09
N VAL A 25 1.69 -6.32 14.71
CA VAL A 25 2.92 -6.27 13.90
C VAL A 25 2.64 -5.68 12.52
N GLN A 26 1.61 -6.14 11.81
CA GLN A 26 1.24 -5.60 10.49
C GLN A 26 0.95 -4.09 10.55
N GLN A 27 0.17 -3.63 11.54
CA GLN A 27 -0.16 -2.22 11.70
C GLN A 27 1.05 -1.33 11.95
N ARG A 28 2.10 -1.86 12.60
CA ARG A 28 3.36 -1.17 12.83
C ARG A 28 4.26 -1.20 11.60
N ASP A 29 4.41 -2.37 10.98
CA ASP A 29 5.44 -2.61 9.97
C ASP A 29 5.02 -2.12 8.58
N PHE A 30 3.74 -2.20 8.18
CA PHE A 30 3.31 -1.74 6.86
C PHE A 30 3.61 -0.24 6.62
N PRO A 31 3.30 0.69 7.54
CA PRO A 31 3.70 2.09 7.39
C PRO A 31 5.21 2.28 7.20
N GLU A 32 6.04 1.48 7.87
CA GLU A 32 7.50 1.52 7.74
C GLU A 32 7.97 0.97 6.38
N LEU A 33 7.38 -0.13 5.92
CA LEU A 33 7.66 -0.72 4.60
C LEU A 33 7.28 0.24 3.46
N ARG A 34 6.15 0.96 3.58
CA ARG A 34 5.75 2.00 2.62
C ARG A 34 6.77 3.14 2.57
N THR A 35 7.30 3.55 3.72
CA THR A 35 8.38 4.55 3.80
C THR A 35 9.66 4.06 3.18
N ALA A 36 10.12 2.86 3.52
CA ALA A 36 11.32 2.28 2.92
C ALA A 36 11.19 2.17 1.39
N TYR A 37 10.00 1.80 0.89
CA TYR A 37 9.73 1.78 -0.55
C TYR A 37 9.90 3.17 -1.18
N VAL A 38 9.29 4.21 -0.62
CA VAL A 38 9.39 5.58 -1.15
C VAL A 38 10.83 6.10 -1.10
N ASP A 39 11.52 5.89 0.02
CA ASP A 39 12.91 6.32 0.18
C ASP A 39 13.83 5.64 -0.83
N SER A 40 13.63 4.34 -1.09
CA SER A 40 14.40 3.59 -2.10
C SER A 40 14.20 4.07 -3.53
N LYS A 41 13.08 4.75 -3.83
CA LYS A 41 12.75 5.24 -5.18
C LYS A 41 13.00 6.73 -5.37
N LYS A 42 13.24 7.46 -4.28
CA LYS A 42 13.30 8.91 -4.28
C LYS A 42 14.40 9.46 -5.19
N GLU A 43 15.59 8.87 -5.15
CA GLU A 43 16.73 9.28 -5.98
C GLU A 43 16.48 8.98 -7.46
N ALA A 44 16.18 7.73 -7.79
CA ALA A 44 15.95 7.30 -9.17
C ALA A 44 14.78 8.04 -9.86
N LEU A 45 13.69 8.32 -9.14
CA LEU A 45 12.58 9.11 -9.67
C LEU A 45 12.93 10.61 -9.74
N GLY A 46 13.72 11.11 -8.79
CA GLY A 46 14.22 12.48 -8.79
C GLY A 46 15.05 12.81 -10.02
N GLU A 47 15.90 11.88 -10.48
CA GLU A 47 16.65 12.00 -11.73
C GLU A 47 15.74 12.15 -12.96
N GLN A 48 14.51 11.62 -12.89
CA GLN A 48 13.50 11.72 -13.94
C GLN A 48 12.53 12.90 -13.73
N HIS A 49 12.85 13.83 -12.81
CA HIS A 49 11.98 14.94 -12.42
C HIS A 49 10.61 14.48 -11.88
N VAL A 50 10.57 13.32 -11.24
CA VAL A 50 9.41 12.78 -10.53
C VAL A 50 9.65 12.81 -9.04
N ALA A 51 8.85 13.57 -8.31
CA ALA A 51 8.79 13.47 -6.85
C ALA A 51 7.88 12.30 -6.45
N ILE A 52 8.26 11.60 -5.38
CA ILE A 52 7.47 10.53 -4.76
C ILE A 52 7.27 10.86 -3.29
N GLY A 53 6.08 10.56 -2.75
CA GLY A 53 5.74 10.84 -1.37
C GLY A 53 4.62 9.98 -0.82
N LEU A 54 4.37 10.14 0.48
CA LEU A 54 3.35 9.42 1.21
C LEU A 54 2.35 10.40 1.83
N ALA A 55 1.10 9.97 1.95
CA ALA A 55 0.04 10.67 2.68
C ALA A 55 -0.92 9.67 3.33
N GLY A 56 -1.88 10.19 4.10
CA GLY A 56 -2.77 9.39 4.94
C GLY A 56 -2.16 9.12 6.32
N GLU A 57 -3.00 8.75 7.28
CA GLU A 57 -2.59 8.57 8.68
C GLU A 57 -1.62 7.40 8.85
N ARG A 58 -1.76 6.36 8.03
CA ARG A 58 -0.93 5.15 8.02
C ARG A 58 -0.04 5.07 6.78
N ARG A 59 0.19 6.22 6.13
CA ARG A 59 1.00 6.34 4.90
C ARG A 59 0.45 5.51 3.73
N GLU A 60 -0.85 5.25 3.71
CA GLU A 60 -1.54 4.37 2.78
C GLU A 60 -1.84 5.00 1.40
N ILE A 61 -1.50 6.28 1.22
CA ILE A 61 -1.64 7.02 -0.04
C ILE A 61 -0.25 7.27 -0.62
N LEU A 62 0.04 6.68 -1.78
CA LEU A 62 1.25 6.93 -2.54
C LEU A 62 1.04 8.09 -3.51
N LYS A 63 1.95 9.06 -3.52
CA LYS A 63 1.89 10.23 -4.40
C LYS A 63 3.09 10.24 -5.33
N PHE A 64 2.83 10.53 -6.60
CA PHE A 64 3.84 10.83 -7.61
C PHE A 64 3.54 12.20 -8.20
N GLU A 65 4.54 13.08 -8.24
CA GLU A 65 4.39 14.42 -8.81
C GLU A 65 5.42 14.60 -9.93
N GLY A 66 4.96 14.94 -11.13
CA GLY A 66 5.84 15.13 -12.28
C GLY A 66 5.04 15.41 -13.56
N GLY A 67 5.57 16.29 -14.41
CA GLY A 67 4.90 16.69 -15.66
C GLY A 67 4.63 15.52 -16.62
N MET A 68 5.42 14.45 -16.54
CA MET A 68 5.27 13.25 -17.36
C MET A 68 3.92 12.53 -17.15
N PHE A 69 3.25 12.75 -16.02
CA PHE A 69 1.96 12.12 -15.74
C PHE A 69 0.77 12.84 -16.36
N LYS A 70 0.95 13.98 -17.06
CA LYS A 70 -0.15 14.66 -17.75
C LYS A 70 -0.91 13.75 -18.75
N PRO A 71 -0.26 12.90 -19.55
CA PRO A 71 -0.96 11.97 -20.44
C PRO A 71 -1.50 10.76 -19.67
N GLU A 72 -2.77 10.43 -19.87
CA GLU A 72 -3.45 9.29 -19.22
C GLU A 72 -2.75 7.95 -19.51
N GLN A 73 -2.20 7.78 -20.72
CA GLN A 73 -1.50 6.56 -21.10
C GLN A 73 -0.27 6.30 -20.21
N VAL A 74 0.50 7.35 -19.89
CA VAL A 74 1.68 7.24 -19.01
C VAL A 74 1.25 6.81 -17.61
N GLN A 75 0.16 7.38 -17.09
CA GLN A 75 -0.39 7.00 -15.79
C GLN A 75 -0.80 5.52 -15.77
N LYS A 76 -1.50 5.05 -16.82
CA LYS A 76 -1.93 3.65 -16.93
C LYS A 76 -0.76 2.68 -16.99
N ASP A 77 0.26 2.98 -17.79
CA ASP A 77 1.41 2.10 -17.94
C ASP A 77 2.28 2.08 -16.69
N PHE A 78 2.48 3.24 -16.05
CA PHE A 78 3.15 3.30 -14.75
C PHE A 78 2.36 2.51 -13.70
N MET A 79 1.04 2.68 -13.64
CA MET A 79 0.16 1.99 -12.71
C MET A 79 0.21 0.48 -12.89
N LYS A 80 0.21 -0.04 -14.12
CA LYS A 80 0.36 -1.49 -14.39
C LYS A 80 1.67 -2.03 -13.83
N ASN A 81 2.77 -1.28 -13.99
CA ASN A 81 4.09 -1.71 -13.53
C ASN A 81 4.20 -1.75 -12.00
N ILE A 82 3.55 -0.81 -11.31
CA ILE A 82 3.63 -0.74 -9.84
C ILE A 82 2.46 -1.44 -9.13
N TYR A 83 1.42 -1.89 -9.84
CA TYR A 83 0.20 -2.43 -9.23
C TYR A 83 0.48 -3.56 -8.22
N GLY A 84 1.38 -4.48 -8.57
CA GLY A 84 1.77 -5.58 -7.69
C GLY A 84 2.34 -5.08 -6.37
N ILE A 85 3.39 -4.26 -6.43
CA ILE A 85 4.05 -3.77 -5.22
C ILE A 85 3.14 -2.87 -4.37
N VAL A 86 2.30 -2.04 -4.99
CA VAL A 86 1.39 -1.18 -4.21
C VAL A 86 0.27 -1.99 -3.54
N SER A 87 -0.18 -3.07 -4.18
CA SER A 87 -1.15 -4.00 -3.59
C SER A 87 -0.53 -4.78 -2.43
N ASP A 88 0.70 -5.29 -2.62
CA ASP A 88 1.43 -6.07 -1.61
C ASP A 88 1.78 -5.23 -0.38
N LEU A 89 2.17 -3.97 -0.58
CA LEU A 89 2.39 -2.98 0.48
C LEU A 89 1.10 -2.37 1.03
N ARG A 90 -0.06 -2.90 0.61
CA ARG A 90 -1.39 -2.52 1.10
C ARG A 90 -1.67 -1.02 1.00
N PHE A 91 -1.16 -0.35 -0.04
CA PHE A 91 -1.60 1.00 -0.34
C PHE A 91 -3.09 0.97 -0.69
N LYS A 92 -3.80 2.05 -0.37
CA LYS A 92 -5.23 2.22 -0.65
C LYS A 92 -5.47 3.13 -1.83
N LYS A 93 -4.52 4.03 -2.09
CA LYS A 93 -4.62 5.01 -3.17
C LYS A 93 -3.26 5.33 -3.75
N VAL A 94 -3.22 5.49 -5.07
CA VAL A 94 -2.09 6.10 -5.79
C VAL A 94 -2.58 7.38 -6.43
N VAL A 95 -1.84 8.48 -6.26
CA VAL A 95 -2.17 9.79 -6.82
C VAL A 95 -1.03 10.22 -7.73
N TYR A 96 -1.36 10.55 -8.98
CA TYR A 96 -0.46 11.21 -9.90
C TYR A 96 -0.83 12.70 -9.98
N LYS A 97 0.14 13.59 -9.84
CA LYS A 97 -0.02 15.03 -9.94
C LYS A 97 0.96 15.60 -10.98
N TRP A 98 0.48 16.47 -11.86
CA TRP A 98 1.29 17.15 -12.87
C TRP A 98 1.03 18.67 -12.92
N SER A 99 0.06 19.18 -12.16
CA SER A 99 -0.22 20.61 -12.01
C SER A 99 -0.96 20.85 -10.68
N ASP A 100 -0.92 22.09 -10.18
CA ASP A 100 -1.73 22.55 -9.04
C ASP A 100 -3.18 22.91 -9.44
N ALA A 101 -3.48 22.92 -10.73
CA ALA A 101 -4.84 23.12 -11.23
C ALA A 101 -5.78 21.98 -10.79
N PRO A 102 -7.10 22.20 -10.70
CA PRO A 102 -8.07 21.17 -10.31
C PRO A 102 -8.00 19.88 -11.16
N GLU A 103 -7.72 20.01 -12.45
CA GLU A 103 -7.52 18.91 -13.40
C GLU A 103 -6.08 18.39 -13.42
N GLY A 104 -5.21 18.92 -12.57
CA GLY A 104 -3.77 18.63 -12.51
C GLY A 104 -3.41 17.33 -11.80
N HIS A 105 -4.39 16.47 -11.51
CA HIS A 105 -4.18 15.23 -10.77
C HIS A 105 -5.13 14.11 -11.19
N HIS A 106 -4.71 12.87 -10.93
CA HIS A 106 -5.53 11.68 -11.10
C HIS A 106 -5.29 10.72 -9.94
N GLN A 107 -6.34 10.02 -9.52
CA GLN A 107 -6.28 9.07 -8.40
C GLN A 107 -6.74 7.68 -8.84
N TYR A 108 -5.98 6.67 -8.41
CA TYR A 108 -6.32 5.26 -8.54
C TYR A 108 -6.60 4.68 -7.16
N GLU A 109 -7.73 3.99 -7.02
CA GLU A 109 -8.04 3.19 -5.84
C GLU A 109 -7.42 1.80 -5.97
N ILE A 110 -6.79 1.35 -4.90
CA ILE A 110 -6.11 0.06 -4.84
C ILE A 110 -6.93 -0.87 -3.96
N ARG A 111 -7.43 -1.95 -4.55
CA ARG A 111 -8.13 -3.02 -3.84
C ARG A 111 -7.11 -3.91 -3.14
N SER A 112 -6.64 -3.47 -1.98
CA SER A 112 -5.71 -4.21 -1.12
C SER A 112 -6.35 -4.52 0.24
N LYS A 113 -5.81 -5.52 0.94
CA LYS A 113 -6.17 -5.85 2.33
C LYS A 113 -5.91 -4.67 3.26
N GLU A 114 -6.70 -4.49 4.30
CA GLU A 114 -6.36 -3.64 5.46
C GLU A 114 -5.15 -4.21 6.20
N ASP A 115 -4.40 -3.35 6.90
CA ASP A 115 -3.28 -3.78 7.73
C ASP A 115 -3.73 -4.70 8.90
N THR A 116 -5.03 -4.76 9.17
CA THR A 116 -5.66 -5.65 10.16
C THR A 116 -6.11 -6.99 9.62
N GLU A 117 -6.12 -7.17 8.30
CA GLU A 117 -6.53 -8.43 7.68
C GLU A 117 -5.37 -9.42 7.61
N ILE A 118 -5.71 -10.70 7.81
CA ILE A 118 -4.81 -11.86 7.78
C ILE A 118 -5.19 -12.69 6.55
#